data_AF-W7DCD8-F1
#
_entry.id   AF-W7DCD8-F1
#
_cell.length_a   1.000
_cell.length_b   1.000
_cell.length_c   1.000
_cell.angle_alpha   90.00
_cell.angle_beta   90.00
_cell.angle_gamma   90.00
#
_symmetry.space_group_name_H-M   'P 1'
#
loop_
_entity.id
_entity.type
_entity.pdbx_description
1 polymer ?
#
loop_
_entity_poly.entity_id
_entity_poly.type
_entity_poly.pdbx_seq_one_letter_code
_entity_poly.pdbx_strand_id
1 'polypeptide(L)'
;MPRIDIGEVRYFVDQFLKESGLLKQALTEYRKVVAKIVADKEIKGDMADSAKEYYQTVHYPIIDTTKACMTDAEMILKQYIADFESQVDPSPNARIDSDELQDLQADIRKCQNRYEDLLVKMKSASGGSSLGEQIGMQLGMQTAIGKLQHEMQIIEKYLDFDFSHQNAMEDVLRKLHQVKQGLTEIQSSKAYSIVSHTFNTKHMKLGWLDNLTPAPKKDPYAKYEKTWQGSYWVLIKMGKRMQRQQRLRKRITKALKTGLLRYHRIPMLTLMPRELKELWSTTM
;
A
#
# COMPACT_ATOMS: atom_id res chain seq x y z
N MET A 1 -16.95 11.89 -13.54
CA MET A 1 -16.17 10.87 -12.76
C MET A 1 -16.92 10.65 -11.43
N PRO A 2 -16.58 9.71 -10.53
CA PRO A 2 -17.39 9.54 -9.31
C PRO A 2 -17.13 10.68 -8.32
N ARG A 3 -18.19 11.10 -7.64
CA ARG A 3 -18.16 12.00 -6.47
C ARG A 3 -17.51 11.27 -5.30
N ILE A 4 -16.49 11.86 -4.67
CA ILE A 4 -15.91 11.32 -3.43
C ILE A 4 -16.28 12.20 -2.25
N ASP A 5 -16.92 11.58 -1.27
CA ASP A 5 -17.14 12.14 0.06
C ASP A 5 -16.14 11.49 1.02
N ILE A 6 -15.13 12.25 1.47
CA ILE A 6 -14.10 11.69 2.36
C ILE A 6 -14.69 11.21 3.69
N GLY A 7 -15.86 11.73 4.10
CA GLY A 7 -16.58 11.27 5.28
C GLY A 7 -17.11 9.84 5.10
N GLU A 8 -17.64 9.51 3.92
CA GLU A 8 -18.06 8.15 3.57
C GLU A 8 -16.86 7.20 3.50
N VAL A 9 -15.73 7.65 2.94
CA VAL A 9 -14.50 6.86 2.90
C VAL A 9 -13.98 6.57 4.31
N ARG A 10 -13.92 7.58 5.20
CA ARG A 10 -13.53 7.38 6.61
C ARG A 10 -14.43 6.37 7.30
N TYR A 11 -15.75 6.50 7.14
CA TYR A 11 -16.71 5.56 7.72
C TYR A 11 -16.47 4.14 7.21
N PHE A 12 -16.26 3.96 5.90
CA PHE A 12 -15.92 2.67 5.31
C PHE A 12 -14.61 2.11 5.90
N VAL A 13 -13.56 2.94 6.01
CA VAL A 13 -12.28 2.53 6.59
C VAL A 13 -12.48 2.07 8.03
N ASP A 14 -13.19 2.83 8.86
CA ASP A 14 -13.44 2.46 10.26
C ASP A 14 -14.20 1.12 10.39
N GLN A 15 -15.24 0.92 9.57
CA GLN A 15 -15.94 -0.37 9.52
C GLN A 15 -15.01 -1.50 9.06
N PHE A 16 -14.20 -1.26 8.02
CA PHE A 16 -13.23 -2.24 7.53
C PHE A 16 -12.21 -2.61 8.60
N LEU A 17 -11.66 -1.64 9.35
CA LEU A 17 -10.70 -1.90 10.43
C LEU A 17 -11.32 -2.77 11.53
N LYS A 18 -12.59 -2.55 11.86
CA LYS A 18 -13.31 -3.34 12.86
C LYS A 18 -13.54 -4.78 12.38
N GLU A 19 -14.12 -4.95 11.19
CA GLU A 19 -14.46 -6.27 10.64
C GLU A 19 -13.21 -7.10 10.31
N SER A 20 -12.17 -6.47 9.77
CA SER A 20 -10.86 -7.12 9.55
C SER A 20 -10.23 -7.57 10.87
N GLY A 21 -10.37 -6.79 11.95
CA GLY A 21 -9.96 -7.16 13.29
C GLY A 21 -10.66 -8.43 13.79
N LEU A 22 -11.98 -8.50 13.66
CA LEU A 22 -12.78 -9.66 14.04
C LEU A 22 -12.40 -10.91 13.22
N LEU A 23 -12.26 -10.76 11.90
CA LEU A 23 -11.85 -11.85 11.02
C LEU A 23 -10.45 -12.37 11.38
N LYS A 24 -9.48 -11.49 11.60
CA LYS A 24 -8.12 -11.88 12.02
C LYS A 24 -8.12 -12.63 13.36
N GLN A 25 -8.99 -12.25 14.30
CA GLN A 25 -9.15 -12.96 15.57
C GLN A 25 -9.74 -14.36 15.36
N ALA A 26 -10.84 -14.48 14.61
CA ALA A 26 -11.45 -15.77 14.29
C ALA A 26 -10.47 -16.73 13.60
N LEU A 27 -9.71 -16.23 12.61
CA LEU A 27 -8.66 -16.99 11.92
C LEU A 27 -7.51 -17.41 12.85
N THR A 28 -7.18 -16.57 13.84
CA THR A 28 -6.15 -16.89 14.83
C THR A 28 -6.61 -18.01 15.76
N GLU A 29 -7.86 -17.97 16.24
CA GLU A 29 -8.42 -19.04 17.06
C GLU A 29 -8.56 -20.35 16.28
N TYR A 30 -9.03 -20.28 15.03
CA TYR A 30 -9.07 -21.44 14.14
C TYR A 30 -7.68 -22.07 13.98
N ARG A 31 -6.65 -21.26 13.70
CA ARG A 31 -5.26 -21.73 13.59
C ARG A 31 -4.77 -22.38 14.87
N LYS A 32 -5.10 -21.82 16.05
CA LYS A 32 -4.72 -22.40 17.35
C LYS A 32 -5.35 -23.77 17.56
N VAL A 33 -6.63 -23.95 17.22
CA VAL A 33 -7.32 -25.24 17.31
C VAL A 33 -6.65 -26.27 16.39
N VAL A 34 -6.41 -25.89 15.13
CA VAL A 34 -5.69 -26.76 14.18
C VAL A 34 -4.29 -27.10 14.68
N ALA A 35 -3.56 -26.13 15.22
CA ALA A 35 -2.22 -26.36 15.76
C ALA A 35 -2.21 -27.34 16.94
N LYS A 36 -3.24 -27.33 17.80
CA LYS A 36 -3.39 -28.34 18.86
C LYS A 36 -3.56 -29.74 18.27
N ILE A 37 -4.44 -29.91 17.29
CA ILE A 37 -4.67 -31.21 16.61
C ILE A 37 -3.38 -31.70 15.94
N VAL A 38 -2.68 -30.80 15.27
CA VAL A 38 -1.42 -31.11 14.57
C VAL A 38 -0.30 -31.49 15.55
N ALA A 39 -0.22 -30.83 16.70
CA ALA A 39 0.80 -31.11 17.72
C ALA A 39 0.45 -32.31 18.62
N ASP A 40 -0.81 -32.74 18.64
CA ASP A 40 -1.26 -33.88 19.42
C ASP A 40 -0.56 -35.16 18.97
N LYS A 41 0.08 -35.86 19.91
CA LYS A 41 0.80 -37.09 19.65
C LYS A 41 -0.04 -38.34 19.88
N GLU A 42 -1.21 -38.24 20.50
CA GLU A 42 -2.11 -39.37 20.78
C GLU A 42 -2.98 -39.68 19.56
N ILE A 43 -3.37 -38.65 18.80
CA ILE A 43 -4.09 -38.80 17.53
C ILE A 43 -3.11 -39.35 16.48
N LYS A 44 -3.21 -40.65 16.15
CA LYS A 44 -2.30 -41.36 15.24
C LYS A 44 -3.06 -42.22 14.22
N GLY A 45 -2.34 -42.65 13.19
CA GLY A 45 -2.85 -43.52 12.12
C GLY A 45 -2.95 -42.77 10.79
N ASP A 46 -2.97 -43.49 9.68
CA ASP A 46 -2.83 -42.91 8.34
C ASP A 46 -3.85 -41.78 8.04
N MET A 47 -5.08 -41.93 8.53
CA MET A 47 -6.12 -40.88 8.42
C MET A 47 -5.75 -39.62 9.21
N ALA A 48 -5.30 -39.79 10.45
CA ALA A 48 -4.90 -38.70 11.33
C ALA A 48 -3.67 -37.97 10.79
N ASP A 49 -2.64 -38.73 10.39
CA ASP A 49 -1.38 -38.16 9.92
C ASP A 49 -1.58 -37.39 8.61
N SER A 50 -2.36 -37.95 7.67
CA SER A 50 -2.71 -37.24 6.43
C SER A 50 -3.58 -36.00 6.66
N ALA A 51 -4.49 -36.02 7.63
CA ALA A 51 -5.28 -34.83 7.99
C ALA A 51 -4.39 -33.72 8.57
N LYS A 52 -3.43 -34.05 9.42
CA LYS A 52 -2.48 -33.07 9.99
C LYS A 52 -1.63 -32.43 8.89
N GLU A 53 -1.09 -33.23 7.98
CA GLU A 53 -0.33 -32.74 6.83
C GLU A 53 -1.18 -31.84 5.93
N TYR A 54 -2.43 -32.23 5.66
CA TYR A 54 -3.37 -31.44 4.87
C TYR A 54 -3.64 -30.06 5.51
N TYR A 55 -3.90 -30.02 6.82
CA TYR A 55 -4.11 -28.76 7.52
C TYR A 55 -2.87 -27.85 7.48
N GLN A 56 -1.67 -28.41 7.68
CA GLN A 56 -0.43 -27.65 7.60
C GLN A 56 -0.15 -27.11 6.19
N THR A 57 -0.42 -27.90 5.17
CA THR A 57 -0.05 -27.59 3.78
C THR A 57 -1.06 -26.67 3.10
N VAL A 58 -2.35 -26.82 3.42
CA VAL A 58 -3.44 -26.16 2.70
C VAL A 58 -4.08 -25.06 3.55
N HIS A 59 -4.43 -25.35 4.81
CA HIS A 59 -5.15 -24.38 5.65
C HIS A 59 -4.23 -23.28 6.19
N TYR A 60 -3.01 -23.61 6.63
CA TYR A 60 -2.11 -22.59 7.19
C TYR A 60 -1.78 -21.45 6.23
N PRO A 61 -1.42 -21.71 4.96
CA PRO A 61 -1.16 -20.63 4.00
C PRO A 61 -2.37 -19.73 3.77
N ILE A 62 -3.56 -20.30 3.62
CA ILE A 62 -4.80 -19.52 3.46
C ILE A 62 -5.02 -18.60 4.66
N ILE A 63 -4.89 -19.12 5.87
CA ILE A 63 -5.06 -18.34 7.10
C ILE A 63 -4.03 -17.21 7.17
N ASP A 64 -2.74 -17.54 6.97
CA ASP A 64 -1.66 -16.58 7.13
C ASP A 64 -1.73 -15.48 6.07
N THR A 65 -1.96 -15.85 4.81
CA THR A 65 -2.09 -14.87 3.73
C THR A 65 -3.34 -14.02 3.91
N THR A 66 -4.48 -14.58 4.34
CA THR A 66 -5.69 -13.76 4.60
C THR A 66 -5.42 -12.72 5.68
N LYS A 67 -4.78 -13.13 6.79
CA LYS A 67 -4.40 -12.20 7.86
C LYS A 67 -3.42 -11.13 7.40
N ALA A 68 -2.43 -11.50 6.59
CA ALA A 68 -1.48 -10.56 6.01
C ALA A 68 -2.20 -9.56 5.08
N CYS A 69 -3.08 -10.02 4.20
CA CYS A 69 -3.87 -9.16 3.31
C CYS A 69 -4.73 -8.17 4.08
N MET A 70 -5.38 -8.61 5.16
CA MET A 70 -6.14 -7.70 6.03
C MET A 70 -5.23 -6.62 6.63
N THR A 71 -4.06 -7.00 7.14
CA THR A 71 -3.07 -6.07 7.72
C THR A 71 -2.54 -5.07 6.68
N ASP A 72 -2.20 -5.55 5.48
CA ASP A 72 -1.75 -4.73 4.36
C ASP A 72 -2.86 -3.73 3.95
N ALA A 73 -4.10 -4.21 3.81
CA ALA A 73 -5.26 -3.37 3.47
C ALA A 73 -5.54 -2.30 4.53
N GLU A 74 -5.50 -2.64 5.82
CA GLU A 74 -5.66 -1.68 6.92
C GLU A 74 -4.61 -0.57 6.85
N MET A 75 -3.35 -0.92 6.54
CA MET A 75 -2.26 0.05 6.39
C MET A 75 -2.48 0.96 5.18
N ILE A 76 -2.82 0.38 4.02
CA ILE A 76 -3.08 1.14 2.78
C ILE A 76 -4.25 2.11 2.98
N LEU A 77 -5.35 1.67 3.59
CA LEU A 77 -6.53 2.51 3.83
C LEU A 77 -6.25 3.65 4.80
N LYS A 78 -5.51 3.39 5.88
CA LYS A 78 -5.08 4.45 6.81
C LYS A 78 -4.19 5.48 6.12
N GLN A 79 -3.26 4.99 5.29
CA GLN A 79 -2.37 5.85 4.52
C GLN A 79 -3.15 6.69 3.51
N TYR A 80 -4.13 6.11 2.81
CA TYR A 80 -5.01 6.82 1.87
C TYR A 80 -5.73 8.01 2.54
N ILE A 81 -6.29 7.82 3.74
CA ILE A 81 -6.92 8.93 4.49
C ILE A 81 -5.90 10.00 4.89
N ALA A 82 -4.73 9.60 5.40
CA ALA A 82 -3.69 10.55 5.82
C ALA A 82 -3.10 11.35 4.62
N ASP A 83 -2.93 10.69 3.48
CA ASP A 83 -2.47 11.32 2.25
C ASP A 83 -3.53 12.27 1.69
N PHE A 84 -4.81 11.91 1.76
CA PHE A 84 -5.90 12.82 1.37
C PHE A 84 -5.91 14.09 2.23
N GLU A 85 -5.85 13.96 3.56
CA GLU A 85 -5.83 15.09 4.50
C GLU A 85 -4.64 16.03 4.27
N SER A 86 -3.48 15.48 3.90
CA SER A 86 -2.25 16.25 3.73
C SER A 86 -2.07 16.84 2.35
N GLN A 87 -2.57 16.19 1.30
CA GLN A 87 -2.34 16.57 -0.09
C GLN A 87 -3.51 17.33 -0.71
N VAL A 88 -4.76 17.02 -0.30
CA VAL A 88 -5.98 17.52 -0.96
C VAL A 88 -6.66 18.56 -0.08
N ASP A 89 -7.24 18.15 1.05
CA ASP A 89 -7.97 19.03 1.97
C ASP A 89 -7.97 18.42 3.39
N PRO A 90 -7.52 19.17 4.42
CA PRO A 90 -7.55 18.72 5.81
C PRO A 90 -8.97 18.64 6.40
N SER A 91 -9.99 19.16 5.72
CA SER A 91 -11.37 19.14 6.19
C SER A 91 -11.92 17.72 6.32
N PRO A 92 -12.51 17.35 7.48
CA PRO A 92 -13.00 15.99 7.73
C PRO A 92 -14.21 15.60 6.87
N ASN A 93 -14.90 16.58 6.26
CA ASN A 93 -16.08 16.38 5.42
C ASN A 93 -15.86 16.96 4.00
N ALA A 94 -14.62 17.00 3.53
CA ALA A 94 -14.32 17.44 2.17
C ALA A 94 -15.13 16.60 1.15
N ARG A 95 -15.84 17.30 0.29
CA ARG A 95 -16.59 16.73 -0.82
C ARG A 95 -16.00 17.26 -2.10
N ILE A 96 -15.64 16.35 -3.00
CA ILE A 96 -15.03 16.71 -4.27
C ILE A 96 -15.90 16.13 -5.37
N ASP A 97 -16.36 17.03 -6.24
CA ASP A 97 -17.08 16.67 -7.44
C ASP A 97 -16.20 17.00 -8.66
N SER A 98 -15.86 15.98 -9.45
CA SER A 98 -14.96 16.14 -10.59
C SER A 98 -15.60 16.92 -11.73
N ASP A 99 -16.92 16.84 -11.86
CA ASP A 99 -17.66 17.50 -12.93
C ASP A 99 -17.68 19.02 -12.69
N GLU A 100 -17.50 19.42 -11.43
CA GLU A 100 -17.31 20.80 -10.97
C GLU A 100 -16.08 21.48 -11.57
N LEU A 101 -15.04 20.75 -12.01
CA LEU A 101 -13.78 21.35 -12.48
C LEU A 101 -13.96 22.14 -13.78
N GLN A 102 -14.67 21.59 -14.76
CA GLN A 102 -14.93 22.28 -16.03
C GLN A 102 -15.88 23.46 -15.83
N ASP A 103 -16.89 23.29 -14.98
CA ASP A 103 -17.83 24.34 -14.62
C ASP A 103 -17.14 25.48 -13.87
N LEU A 104 -16.26 25.17 -12.91
CA LEU A 104 -15.44 26.17 -12.22
C LEU A 104 -14.52 26.93 -13.17
N GLN A 105 -13.86 26.23 -14.10
CA GLN A 105 -13.01 26.90 -15.09
C GLN A 105 -13.81 27.87 -15.96
N ALA A 106 -15.03 27.49 -16.36
CA ALA A 106 -15.93 28.35 -17.12
C ALA A 106 -16.38 29.56 -16.28
N ASP A 107 -16.69 29.36 -15.00
CA ASP A 107 -17.15 30.41 -14.11
C ASP A 107 -16.05 31.38 -13.69
N ILE A 108 -14.81 30.92 -13.52
CA ILE A 108 -13.65 31.81 -13.37
C ILE A 108 -13.48 32.67 -14.60
N ARG A 109 -13.54 32.11 -15.81
CA ARG A 109 -13.43 32.90 -17.05
C ARG A 109 -14.54 33.94 -17.15
N LYS A 110 -15.79 33.58 -16.82
CA LYS A 110 -16.91 34.53 -16.78
C LYS A 110 -16.67 35.65 -15.76
N CYS A 111 -16.17 35.31 -14.56
CA CYS A 111 -15.87 36.30 -13.53
C CYS A 111 -14.69 37.21 -13.90
N GLN A 112 -13.63 36.66 -14.49
CA GLN A 112 -12.49 37.42 -14.99
C GLN A 112 -12.92 38.40 -16.09
N ASN A 113 -13.69 37.94 -17.09
CA ASN A 113 -14.21 38.80 -18.15
C ASN A 113 -15.08 39.93 -17.58
N ARG A 114 -15.96 39.63 -16.62
CA ARG A 114 -16.79 40.64 -15.94
C ARG A 114 -15.96 41.62 -15.11
N TYR A 115 -14.87 41.16 -14.50
CA TYR A 115 -13.95 42.01 -13.73
C TYR A 115 -13.17 42.97 -14.65
N GLU A 116 -12.70 42.49 -15.80
CA GLU A 116 -12.06 43.33 -16.81
C GLU A 116 -13.03 44.36 -17.38
N ASP A 117 -14.27 43.96 -17.70
CA ASP A 117 -15.33 44.88 -18.13
C ASP A 117 -15.62 45.95 -17.08
N LEU A 118 -15.65 45.58 -15.79
CA LEU A 118 -15.83 46.53 -14.69
C LEU A 118 -14.67 47.53 -14.64
N LEU A 119 -13.43 47.08 -14.78
CA LEU A 119 -12.25 47.96 -14.80
C LEU A 119 -12.28 48.93 -15.99
N VAL A 120 -12.71 48.48 -17.16
CA VAL A 120 -12.88 49.34 -18.35
C VAL A 120 -13.99 50.37 -18.10
N LYS A 121 -15.12 49.95 -17.53
CA LYS A 121 -16.23 50.83 -17.16
C LYS A 121 -15.83 51.84 -16.09
N MET A 122 -15.05 51.45 -15.08
CA MET A 122 -14.52 52.38 -14.07
C MET A 122 -13.57 53.43 -14.67
N LYS A 123 -12.71 53.03 -15.62
CA LYS A 123 -11.80 53.96 -16.32
C LYS A 123 -12.53 54.93 -17.24
N SER A 124 -13.71 54.55 -17.73
CA SER A 124 -14.53 55.37 -18.65
C SER A 124 -15.67 56.13 -17.95
N ALA A 125 -16.06 55.73 -16.75
CA ALA A 125 -17.10 56.37 -15.95
C ALA A 125 -16.50 57.53 -15.13
N SER A 126 -16.53 58.73 -15.69
CA SER A 126 -16.11 59.96 -15.01
C SER A 126 -17.18 60.61 -14.12
N GLY A 127 -18.30 59.95 -13.77
CA GLY A 127 -19.29 60.63 -12.90
C GLY A 127 -20.59 59.96 -12.48
N GLY A 128 -20.76 58.63 -12.56
CA GLY A 128 -22.08 57.99 -12.35
C GLY A 128 -22.28 57.17 -11.07
N SER A 129 -21.24 56.50 -10.56
CA SER A 129 -21.35 55.60 -9.39
C SER A 129 -20.55 56.13 -8.22
N SER A 130 -21.07 55.96 -7.00
CA SER A 130 -20.34 56.37 -5.81
C SER A 130 -19.05 55.55 -5.67
N LEU A 131 -17.97 56.18 -5.24
CA LEU A 131 -16.65 55.54 -5.10
C LEU A 131 -16.72 54.27 -4.21
N GLY A 132 -17.62 54.28 -3.21
CA GLY A 132 -17.87 53.15 -2.33
C GLY A 132 -18.52 51.95 -3.01
N GLU A 133 -19.49 52.16 -3.92
CA GLU A 133 -20.10 51.07 -4.70
C GLU A 133 -19.08 50.41 -5.66
N GLN A 134 -18.23 51.22 -6.29
CA GLN A 134 -17.18 50.72 -7.18
C GLN A 134 -16.17 49.86 -6.42
N ILE A 135 -15.68 50.34 -5.27
CA ILE A 135 -14.77 49.59 -4.40
C ILE A 135 -15.44 48.30 -3.89
N GLY A 136 -16.71 48.36 -3.48
CA GLY A 136 -17.47 47.21 -3.01
C GLY A 136 -17.62 46.11 -4.08
N MET A 137 -17.99 46.49 -5.31
CA MET A 137 -18.09 45.54 -6.43
C MET A 137 -16.72 44.93 -6.78
N GLN A 138 -15.65 45.74 -6.79
CA GLN A 138 -14.30 45.26 -7.07
C GLN A 138 -13.84 44.22 -6.04
N LEU A 139 -14.02 44.50 -4.75
CA LEU A 139 -13.66 43.58 -3.66
C LEU A 139 -14.51 42.31 -3.67
N GLY A 140 -15.81 42.43 -3.93
CA GLY A 140 -16.71 41.27 -4.04
C GLY A 140 -16.29 40.33 -5.16
N MET A 141 -15.93 40.88 -6.33
CA MET A 141 -15.49 40.08 -7.47
C MET A 141 -14.11 39.46 -7.26
N GLN A 142 -13.14 40.18 -6.68
CA GLN A 142 -11.85 39.62 -6.31
C GLN A 142 -12.01 38.46 -5.32
N THR A 143 -12.91 38.60 -4.34
CA THR A 143 -13.21 37.54 -3.37
C THR A 143 -13.83 36.32 -4.06
N ALA A 144 -14.77 36.52 -4.99
CA ALA A 144 -15.39 35.44 -5.74
C ALA A 144 -14.37 34.68 -6.62
N ILE A 145 -13.53 35.41 -7.37
CA ILE A 145 -12.45 34.82 -8.18
C ILE A 145 -11.48 34.04 -7.28
N GLY A 146 -11.08 34.60 -6.13
CA GLY A 146 -10.18 33.91 -5.20
C GLY A 146 -10.77 32.61 -4.64
N LYS A 147 -12.07 32.58 -4.32
CA LYS A 147 -12.77 31.35 -3.88
C LYS A 147 -12.78 30.28 -4.96
N LEU A 148 -13.18 30.64 -6.19
CA LEU A 148 -13.20 29.70 -7.31
C LEU A 148 -11.81 29.18 -7.65
N GLN A 149 -10.77 30.03 -7.61
CA GLN A 149 -9.38 29.59 -7.82
C GLN A 149 -8.94 28.58 -6.76
N HIS A 150 -9.32 28.79 -5.51
CA HIS A 150 -9.01 27.87 -4.42
C HIS A 150 -9.71 26.52 -4.60
N GLU A 151 -11.00 26.52 -4.95
CA GLU A 151 -11.75 25.29 -5.26
C GLU A 151 -11.12 24.53 -6.43
N MET A 152 -10.74 25.20 -7.52
CA MET A 152 -10.01 24.55 -8.62
C MET A 152 -8.72 23.87 -8.16
N GLN A 153 -7.93 24.52 -7.31
CA GLN A 153 -6.69 23.93 -6.79
C GLN A 153 -6.94 22.66 -5.98
N ILE A 154 -8.03 22.61 -5.21
CA ILE A 154 -8.42 21.40 -4.47
C ILE A 154 -8.74 20.26 -5.44
N ILE A 155 -9.51 20.53 -6.49
CA ILE A 155 -9.89 19.49 -7.45
C ILE A 155 -8.65 18.99 -8.23
N GLU A 156 -7.73 19.87 -8.63
CA GLU A 156 -6.47 19.47 -9.27
C GLU A 156 -5.63 18.56 -8.37
N LYS A 157 -5.45 18.94 -7.10
CA LYS A 157 -4.76 18.11 -6.10
C LYS A 157 -5.44 16.75 -5.93
N TYR A 158 -6.77 16.71 -5.99
CA TYR A 158 -7.52 15.48 -5.92
C TYR A 158 -7.28 14.58 -7.14
N LEU A 159 -7.20 15.13 -8.36
CA LEU A 159 -6.89 14.33 -9.55
C LEU A 159 -5.50 13.69 -9.46
N ASP A 160 -4.51 14.46 -9.01
CA ASP A 160 -3.15 13.95 -8.76
C ASP A 160 -3.14 12.86 -7.67
N PHE A 161 -3.92 13.10 -6.61
CA PHE A 161 -4.11 12.13 -5.53
C PHE A 161 -4.77 10.83 -6.04
N ASP A 162 -5.86 10.90 -6.79
CA ASP A 162 -6.53 9.72 -7.34
C ASP A 162 -5.57 8.92 -8.22
N PHE A 163 -4.88 9.60 -9.15
CA PHE A 163 -3.91 8.97 -10.04
C PHE A 163 -2.79 8.24 -9.29
N SER A 164 -2.27 8.84 -8.21
CA SER A 164 -1.21 8.22 -7.41
C SER A 164 -1.67 7.02 -6.57
N HIS A 165 -2.98 6.85 -6.35
CA HIS A 165 -3.55 5.79 -5.51
C HIS A 165 -4.33 4.71 -6.27
N GLN A 166 -4.50 4.83 -7.60
CA GLN A 166 -5.31 3.91 -8.43
C GLN A 166 -5.02 2.41 -8.20
N ASN A 167 -3.73 2.05 -8.03
CA ASN A 167 -3.30 0.65 -7.89
C ASN A 167 -2.89 0.28 -6.46
N ALA A 168 -3.20 1.13 -5.46
CA ALA A 168 -2.72 0.95 -4.09
C ALA A 168 -3.12 -0.42 -3.47
N MET A 169 -4.26 -0.98 -3.90
CA MET A 169 -4.77 -2.28 -3.41
C MET A 169 -4.54 -3.48 -4.33
N GLU A 170 -3.89 -3.30 -5.48
CA GLU A 170 -3.78 -4.37 -6.50
C GLU A 170 -3.17 -5.65 -5.93
N ASP A 171 -2.10 -5.53 -5.14
CA ASP A 171 -1.43 -6.66 -4.51
C ASP A 171 -2.30 -7.40 -3.50
N VAL A 172 -3.08 -6.67 -2.71
CA VAL A 172 -4.03 -7.23 -1.74
C VAL A 172 -5.11 -7.99 -2.49
N LEU A 173 -5.71 -7.38 -3.52
CA LEU A 173 -6.76 -7.99 -4.33
C LEU A 173 -6.26 -9.26 -5.04
N ARG A 174 -5.05 -9.23 -5.59
CA ARG A 174 -4.40 -10.38 -6.22
C ARG A 174 -4.24 -11.54 -5.25
N LYS A 175 -3.70 -11.30 -4.04
CA LYS A 175 -3.53 -12.35 -3.01
C LYS A 175 -4.88 -12.88 -2.52
N LEU A 176 -5.86 -12.02 -2.28
CA LEU A 176 -7.21 -12.43 -1.88
C LEU A 176 -7.93 -13.25 -2.95
N HIS A 177 -7.67 -12.98 -4.24
CA HIS A 177 -8.16 -13.82 -5.31
C HIS A 177 -7.61 -15.25 -5.21
N GLN A 178 -6.32 -15.41 -4.92
CA GLN A 178 -5.71 -16.73 -4.72
C GLN A 178 -6.28 -17.43 -3.48
N VAL A 179 -6.48 -16.70 -2.38
CA VAL A 179 -7.17 -17.20 -1.18
C VAL A 179 -8.57 -17.72 -1.52
N LYS A 180 -9.35 -16.96 -2.30
CA LYS A 180 -10.70 -17.36 -2.74
C LYS A 180 -10.66 -18.65 -3.56
N GLN A 181 -9.71 -18.79 -4.48
CA GLN A 181 -9.52 -20.02 -5.24
C GLN A 181 -9.20 -21.21 -4.31
N GLY A 182 -8.30 -21.02 -3.35
CA GLY A 182 -7.97 -22.05 -2.36
C GLY A 182 -9.14 -22.48 -1.49
N LEU A 183 -9.95 -21.53 -1.01
CA LEU A 183 -11.17 -21.83 -0.27
C LEU A 183 -12.18 -22.62 -1.10
N THR A 184 -12.29 -22.32 -2.40
CA THR A 184 -13.20 -23.04 -3.31
C THR A 184 -12.74 -24.49 -3.49
N GLU A 185 -11.43 -24.72 -3.63
CA GLU A 185 -10.86 -26.07 -3.71
C GLU A 185 -11.06 -26.86 -2.40
N ILE A 186 -10.93 -26.22 -1.23
CA ILE A 186 -11.25 -26.85 0.06
C ILE A 186 -12.73 -27.23 0.13
N GLN A 187 -13.64 -26.31 -0.21
CA GLN A 187 -15.08 -26.54 -0.16
C GLN A 187 -15.53 -27.68 -1.09
N SER A 188 -14.81 -27.89 -2.19
CA SER A 188 -15.08 -29.00 -3.12
C SER A 188 -14.91 -30.39 -2.51
N SER A 189 -14.32 -30.48 -1.30
CA SER A 189 -14.13 -31.72 -0.54
C SER A 189 -13.33 -32.83 -1.26
N LYS A 190 -12.64 -32.48 -2.35
CA LYS A 190 -11.79 -33.38 -3.15
C LYS A 190 -10.54 -33.86 -2.42
N ALA A 191 -10.21 -33.23 -1.30
CA ALA A 191 -9.06 -33.58 -0.48
C ALA A 191 -9.22 -34.94 0.20
N TYR A 192 -10.45 -35.34 0.54
CA TYR A 192 -10.69 -36.59 1.25
C TYR A 192 -10.94 -37.73 0.26
N SER A 193 -10.16 -38.80 0.38
CA SER A 193 -10.32 -40.02 -0.43
C SER A 193 -11.10 -41.06 0.36
N ILE A 194 -12.28 -41.43 -0.15
CA ILE A 194 -13.10 -42.50 0.44
C ILE A 194 -12.41 -43.86 0.32
N VAL A 195 -11.62 -44.07 -0.74
CA VAL A 195 -10.94 -45.36 -1.01
C VAL A 195 -9.80 -45.60 -0.03
N SER A 196 -8.99 -44.57 0.25
CA SER A 196 -7.84 -44.69 1.14
C SER A 196 -8.14 -44.27 2.58
N HIS A 197 -9.34 -43.74 2.86
CA HIS A 197 -9.70 -43.13 4.14
C HIS A 197 -8.70 -42.06 4.63
N THR A 198 -8.04 -41.38 3.70
CA THR A 198 -6.99 -40.40 3.98
C THR A 198 -7.19 -39.10 3.20
N PHE A 199 -6.54 -38.04 3.66
CA PHE A 199 -6.47 -36.78 2.94
C PHE A 199 -5.32 -36.79 1.93
N ASN A 200 -5.57 -36.33 0.71
CA ASN A 200 -4.54 -36.10 -0.29
C ASN A 200 -4.87 -34.86 -1.13
N THR A 201 -3.83 -34.22 -1.65
CA THR A 201 -3.97 -33.02 -2.48
C THR A 201 -3.89 -33.32 -3.98
N LYS A 202 -3.77 -34.59 -4.38
CA LYS A 202 -3.54 -35.00 -5.78
C LYS A 202 -4.68 -34.59 -6.71
N HIS A 203 -5.90 -34.56 -6.19
CA HIS A 203 -7.10 -34.18 -6.94
C HIS A 203 -7.50 -32.71 -6.75
N MET A 204 -6.71 -31.94 -6.00
CA MET A 204 -6.91 -30.51 -5.80
C MET A 204 -6.10 -29.71 -6.82
N LYS A 205 -6.67 -28.61 -7.31
CA LYS A 205 -5.93 -27.67 -8.16
C LYS A 205 -5.17 -26.69 -7.28
N LEU A 206 -3.93 -27.02 -6.91
CA LEU A 206 -3.12 -26.23 -5.98
C LEU A 206 -2.33 -25.06 -6.60
N GLY A 207 -2.59 -24.66 -7.85
CA GLY A 207 -1.85 -23.55 -8.47
C GLY A 207 -1.96 -22.21 -7.74
N TRP A 208 -3.00 -22.04 -6.91
CA TRP A 208 -3.15 -20.90 -6.01
C TRP A 208 -2.15 -20.92 -4.85
N LEU A 209 -1.75 -22.11 -4.39
CA LEU A 209 -0.88 -22.29 -3.22
C LEU A 209 0.53 -21.78 -3.50
N ASP A 210 1.06 -22.00 -4.70
CA ASP A 210 2.37 -21.49 -5.14
C ASP A 210 2.47 -19.96 -5.04
N ASN A 211 1.34 -19.27 -5.22
CA ASN A 211 1.24 -17.82 -5.11
C ASN A 211 1.05 -17.32 -3.66
N LEU A 212 0.64 -18.19 -2.73
CA LEU A 212 0.48 -17.88 -1.30
C LEU A 212 1.73 -18.22 -0.50
N THR A 213 2.37 -19.34 -0.83
CA THR A 213 3.66 -19.76 -0.29
C THR A 213 4.71 -19.60 -1.37
N PRO A 214 5.33 -18.41 -1.52
CA PRO A 214 6.48 -18.30 -2.40
C PRO A 214 7.49 -19.37 -1.97
N ALA A 215 8.01 -20.14 -2.94
CA ALA A 215 9.04 -21.13 -2.68
C ALA A 215 10.10 -20.50 -1.75
N PRO A 216 10.56 -21.19 -0.69
CA PRO A 216 11.55 -20.63 0.22
C PRO A 216 12.68 -20.10 -0.66
N LYS A 217 12.87 -18.77 -0.67
CA LYS A 217 13.92 -18.13 -1.48
C LYS A 217 15.19 -18.91 -1.17
N LYS A 218 15.76 -19.60 -2.17
CA LYS A 218 16.99 -20.38 -2.02
C LYS A 218 17.94 -19.50 -1.26
N ASP A 219 18.20 -19.84 0.00
CA ASP A 219 19.04 -19.02 0.85
C ASP A 219 20.39 -18.90 0.12
N PRO A 220 20.76 -17.70 -0.39
CA PRO A 220 21.96 -17.56 -1.20
C PRO A 220 23.22 -17.91 -0.38
N TYR A 221 23.05 -18.02 0.95
CA TYR A 221 24.07 -18.40 1.90
C TYR A 221 23.90 -19.81 2.49
N ALA A 222 23.04 -20.67 1.93
CA ALA A 222 22.90 -22.07 2.36
C ALA A 222 24.23 -22.86 2.32
N LYS A 223 25.15 -22.42 1.45
CA LYS A 223 26.51 -22.97 1.30
C LYS A 223 27.54 -22.46 2.32
N TYR A 224 27.11 -21.69 3.33
CA TYR A 224 27.98 -21.12 4.37
C TYR A 224 27.54 -21.61 5.75
N GLU A 225 28.50 -21.94 6.61
CA GLU A 225 28.22 -22.14 8.02
C GLU A 225 27.93 -20.79 8.68
N LYS A 226 26.83 -20.73 9.44
CA LYS A 226 26.33 -19.51 10.07
C LYS A 226 26.54 -19.58 11.58
N THR A 227 27.29 -18.63 12.14
CA THR A 227 27.45 -18.48 13.59
C THR A 227 26.93 -17.13 14.03
N TRP A 228 26.05 -17.13 15.03
CA TRP A 228 25.50 -15.91 15.63
C TRP A 228 26.48 -15.34 16.65
N GLN A 229 26.90 -14.08 16.46
CA GLN A 229 27.77 -13.36 17.40
C GLN A 229 27.07 -12.10 17.93
N GLY A 230 26.02 -12.30 18.73
CA GLY A 230 25.33 -11.27 19.51
C GLY A 230 24.51 -10.25 18.71
N SER A 231 25.10 -9.62 17.70
CA SER A 231 24.45 -8.61 16.84
C SER A 231 24.60 -8.87 15.34
N TYR A 232 25.34 -9.91 14.93
CA TYR A 232 25.49 -10.24 13.51
C TYR A 232 25.76 -11.74 13.27
N TRP A 233 25.44 -12.18 12.05
CA TRP A 233 25.77 -13.50 11.52
C TRP A 233 27.17 -13.50 10.89
N VAL A 234 28.02 -14.45 11.30
CA VAL A 234 29.29 -14.76 10.63
C VAL A 234 29.05 -15.91 9.66
N LEU A 235 29.40 -15.70 8.38
CA LEU A 235 29.31 -16.71 7.33
C LEU A 235 30.71 -17.25 6.99
N ILE A 236 30.90 -18.56 7.13
CA ILE A 236 32.18 -19.25 6.85
C ILE A 236 32.01 -20.16 5.62
N LYS A 237 32.93 -20.06 4.66
CA LYS A 237 33.01 -20.98 3.52
C LYS A 237 34.47 -21.42 3.34
N MET A 238 34.72 -22.73 3.40
CA MET A 238 36.04 -23.33 3.20
C MET A 238 37.17 -22.70 4.03
N GLY A 239 36.98 -22.58 5.35
CA GLY A 239 38.02 -22.13 6.29
C GLY A 239 38.41 -20.64 6.20
N LYS A 240 37.88 -19.86 5.24
CA LYS A 240 38.13 -18.41 5.14
C LYS A 240 36.94 -17.61 5.68
N ARG A 241 37.12 -16.95 6.83
CA ARG A 241 36.15 -15.98 7.39
C ARG A 241 35.98 -14.80 6.41
N MET A 242 34.77 -14.61 5.88
CA MET A 242 34.44 -13.37 5.17
C MET A 242 34.04 -12.27 6.17
N GLN A 243 35.01 -11.54 6.73
CA GLN A 243 34.75 -10.29 7.45
C GLN A 243 34.59 -9.11 6.47
N ARG A 244 33.54 -9.11 5.64
CA ARG A 244 33.37 -8.08 4.59
C ARG A 244 32.79 -6.74 5.10
N GLN A 245 32.21 -6.70 6.31
CA GLN A 245 31.65 -5.45 6.89
C GLN A 245 32.67 -4.52 7.57
N GLN A 246 33.85 -5.00 7.97
CA GLN A 246 34.87 -4.14 8.61
C GLN A 246 35.59 -3.20 7.63
N ARG A 247 35.74 -3.59 6.35
CA ARG A 247 36.36 -2.74 5.32
C ARG A 247 35.47 -1.57 4.90
N LEU A 248 34.14 -1.75 4.90
CA LEU A 248 33.17 -0.67 4.63
C LEU A 248 33.16 0.35 5.78
N ARG A 249 33.11 -0.11 7.03
CA ARG A 249 33.19 0.78 8.21
C ARG A 249 34.50 1.57 8.23
N LYS A 250 35.67 0.95 8.00
CA LYS A 250 36.95 1.68 7.98
C LYS A 250 37.02 2.76 6.89
N ARG A 251 36.37 2.59 5.72
CA ARG A 251 36.31 3.63 4.68
C ARG A 251 35.33 4.75 5.02
N ILE A 252 34.17 4.43 5.59
CA ILE A 252 33.17 5.41 6.02
C ILE A 252 33.69 6.23 7.21
N THR A 253 34.30 5.59 8.20
CA THR A 253 34.89 6.28 9.37
C THR A 253 36.12 7.12 9.00
N LYS A 254 36.91 6.73 7.99
CA LYS A 254 38.01 7.55 7.47
C LYS A 254 37.50 8.76 6.67
N ALA A 255 36.41 8.60 5.91
CA ALA A 255 35.78 9.69 5.16
C ALA A 255 35.08 10.72 6.07
N LEU A 256 34.49 10.28 7.20
CA LEU A 256 33.90 11.16 8.21
C LEU A 256 34.95 11.99 8.96
N LYS A 257 36.18 11.51 9.12
CA LYS A 257 37.26 12.21 9.85
C LYS A 257 37.98 13.30 9.03
N THR A 258 37.85 13.32 7.71
CA THR A 258 38.59 14.25 6.83
C THR A 258 37.79 15.47 6.37
N GLY A 259 36.61 15.75 6.94
CA GLY A 259 35.94 17.04 6.79
C GLY A 259 35.55 17.44 5.35
N LEU A 260 35.45 16.49 4.41
CA LEU A 260 35.06 16.73 3.02
C LEU A 260 33.59 16.35 2.81
N LEU A 261 32.70 17.14 3.41
CA LEU A 261 31.27 17.16 3.07
C LEU A 261 30.95 18.51 2.45
N ARG A 262 31.18 18.62 1.13
CA ARG A 262 30.37 19.51 0.31
C ARG A 262 29.27 18.66 -0.32
N TYR A 263 28.04 19.03 0.03
CA TYR A 263 26.80 18.65 -0.64
C TYR A 263 27.04 18.44 -2.13
N HIS A 264 26.87 17.21 -2.60
CA HIS A 264 26.25 16.89 -3.88
C HIS A 264 25.66 15.49 -3.73
N ARG A 265 24.40 15.35 -4.13
CA ARG A 265 23.62 14.12 -4.17
C ARG A 265 24.41 13.08 -4.98
N ILE A 266 25.10 12.15 -4.31
CA ILE A 266 25.69 10.98 -4.99
C ILE A 266 24.64 9.87 -4.88
N PRO A 267 23.97 9.49 -5.99
CA PRO A 267 23.04 8.38 -5.98
C PRO A 267 23.79 7.10 -5.64
N MET A 268 23.20 6.27 -4.79
CA MET A 268 23.74 5.01 -4.27
C MET A 268 24.03 3.93 -5.36
N LEU A 269 23.84 4.29 -6.64
CA LEU A 269 23.96 3.46 -7.84
C LEU A 269 25.34 3.47 -8.52
N THR A 270 26.25 4.38 -8.18
CA THR A 270 27.59 4.46 -8.81
C THR A 270 28.65 3.55 -8.18
N LEU A 271 28.35 2.88 -7.06
CA LEU A 271 29.31 2.00 -6.37
C LEU A 271 28.87 0.53 -6.28
N MET A 272 27.78 0.13 -6.94
CA MET A 272 27.37 -1.26 -7.02
C MET A 272 28.10 -2.03 -8.13
N PRO A 273 28.59 -3.26 -7.87
CA PRO A 273 29.07 -4.17 -8.92
C PRO A 273 28.02 -4.36 -10.01
N ARG A 274 28.44 -4.51 -11.28
CA ARG A 274 27.56 -4.68 -12.46
C ARG A 274 26.48 -5.76 -12.25
N GLU A 275 26.81 -6.83 -11.53
CA GLU A 275 25.91 -7.95 -11.21
C GLU A 275 24.70 -7.58 -10.33
N LEU A 276 24.75 -6.45 -9.60
CA LEU A 276 23.62 -5.93 -8.80
C LEU A 276 22.83 -4.83 -9.51
N LYS A 277 23.32 -4.28 -10.64
CA LYS A 277 22.56 -3.33 -11.45
C LYS A 277 21.45 -4.00 -12.26
N GLU A 278 21.72 -5.21 -12.77
CA GLU A 278 20.73 -5.99 -13.54
C GLU A 278 19.57 -6.52 -12.69
N LEU A 279 19.80 -6.72 -11.39
CA LEU A 279 18.77 -7.15 -10.43
C LEU A 279 17.84 -5.99 -10.00
N TRP A 280 18.30 -4.75 -10.05
CA TRP A 280 17.48 -3.58 -9.68
C TRP A 280 16.60 -3.08 -10.84
N SER A 281 17.00 -3.31 -12.10
CA SER A 281 16.18 -2.95 -13.27
C SER A 281 15.05 -3.93 -13.59
N THR A 282 15.01 -5.07 -12.91
CA THR A 282 13.98 -6.12 -13.08
C THR A 282 12.99 -6.19 -11.91
N THR A 283 13.11 -5.30 -10.91
CA THR A 283 12.20 -5.21 -9.76
C THR A 283 11.64 -3.81 -9.50
N MET A 284 11.53 -2.98 -10.54
CA MET A 284 10.56 -1.89 -10.62
C MET A 284 9.63 -2.13 -11.79
#